data_AF-A0A160TGC8-F1
#
_entry.id   AF-A0A160TGC8-F1
#
_cell.length_a   1.000
_cell.length_b   1.000
_cell.length_c   1.000
_cell.angle_alpha   90.00
_cell.angle_beta   90.00
_cell.angle_gamma   90.00
#
_symmetry.space_group_name_H-M   'P 1'
#
loop_
_entity.id
_entity.type
_entity.pdbx_description
1 polymer ?
#
loop_
_entity_poly.entity_id
_entity_poly.type
_entity_poly.pdbx_seq_one_letter_code
_entity_poly.pdbx_strand_id
1 'polypeptide(L)'
;MMLRTFVLVVAMLFFTATLIGAVVDPAVWPSVIAATLLLAGIVFERRRYGASQAKPTGSAWRETSERFVDDGSGRPVTVWYNDATGERRYVDPKGNQPL
;
A
#
# COMPACT_ATOMS: atom_id res chain seq x y z
N MET A 1 -3.76 -2.48 9.52
CA MET A 1 -3.12 -3.82 9.36
C MET A 1 -4.14 -4.96 9.18
N MET A 2 -5.21 -5.07 10.00
CA MET A 2 -6.15 -6.20 9.91
C MET A 2 -6.99 -6.27 8.63
N LEU A 3 -7.50 -5.13 8.12
CA LEU A 3 -8.30 -5.10 6.89
C LEU A 3 -7.52 -5.61 5.67
N ARG A 4 -6.27 -5.19 5.50
CA ARG A 4 -5.43 -5.64 4.38
C ARG A 4 -5.17 -7.14 4.43
N THR A 5 -4.83 -7.67 5.60
CA THR A 5 -4.62 -9.12 5.76
C THR A 5 -5.91 -9.88 5.45
N PHE A 6 -7.05 -9.37 5.92
CA PHE A 6 -8.36 -9.93 5.61
C PHE A 6 -8.63 -9.93 4.09
N VAL A 7 -8.45 -8.81 3.39
CA VAL A 7 -8.65 -8.71 1.94
C VAL A 7 -7.69 -9.64 1.18
N LEU A 8 -6.43 -9.76 1.62
CA LEU A 8 -5.47 -10.69 1.02
C LEU A 8 -5.93 -12.14 1.15
N VAL A 9 -6.40 -12.55 2.34
CA VAL A 9 -6.91 -13.91 2.58
C VAL A 9 -8.12 -14.19 1.69
N VAL A 10 -9.08 -13.27 1.64
CA VAL A 10 -10.26 -13.39 0.77
C VAL A 10 -9.87 -13.50 -0.71
N ALA A 11 -8.96 -12.64 -1.18
CA ALA A 11 -8.47 -12.67 -2.55
C ALA A 11 -7.75 -14.00 -2.87
N MET A 12 -7.01 -14.56 -1.91
CA MET A 12 -6.31 -15.83 -2.07
C MET A 12 -7.29 -16.99 -2.14
N LEU A 13 -8.32 -17.02 -1.29
CA LEU A 13 -9.39 -18.00 -1.35
C LEU A 13 -10.15 -17.93 -2.67
N PHE A 14 -10.49 -16.72 -3.14
CA PHE A 14 -11.12 -16.52 -4.43
C PHE A 14 -10.26 -17.03 -5.59
N PHE A 15 -8.96 -16.72 -5.60
CA PHE A 15 -8.02 -17.23 -6.59
C PHE A 15 -7.91 -18.76 -6.59
N THR A 16 -7.87 -19.38 -5.40
CA THR A 16 -7.88 -20.84 -5.30
C THR A 16 -9.18 -21.43 -5.86
N ALA A 17 -10.34 -20.83 -5.55
CA ALA A 17 -11.63 -21.28 -6.05
C ALA A 17 -11.71 -21.18 -7.58
N THR A 18 -11.21 -20.09 -8.19
CA THR A 18 -11.22 -19.93 -9.65
C THR A 18 -10.25 -20.90 -10.35
N LEU A 19 -9.10 -21.22 -9.73
CA LEU A 19 -8.20 -22.27 -10.24
C LEU A 19 -8.87 -23.64 -10.26
N ILE A 20 -9.57 -24.01 -9.18
CA ILE A 20 -10.33 -25.28 -9.12
C ILE A 20 -11.43 -25.27 -10.18
N GLY A 21 -12.17 -24.15 -10.29
CA GLY A 21 -13.20 -23.97 -11.32
C GLY A 21 -12.68 -24.15 -12.74
N ALA A 22 -11.50 -23.60 -13.06
CA ALA A 22 -10.90 -23.70 -14.39
C ALA A 22 -10.47 -25.13 -14.78
N VAL A 23 -10.23 -26.01 -13.80
CA VAL A 23 -9.99 -27.44 -14.06
C VAL A 23 -11.28 -28.17 -14.46
N VAL A 24 -12.41 -27.76 -13.89
CA VAL A 24 -13.73 -28.35 -14.17
C VAL A 24 -14.33 -27.80 -15.46
N ASP A 25 -14.22 -26.48 -15.66
CA ASP A 25 -14.74 -25.77 -16.81
C ASP A 25 -13.70 -24.75 -17.32
N PRO A 26 -13.09 -24.99 -18.51
CA PRO A 26 -12.17 -24.04 -19.12
C PRO A 26 -12.76 -22.65 -19.37
N ALA A 27 -14.09 -22.48 -19.41
CA ALA A 27 -14.70 -21.16 -19.54
C ALA A 27 -14.40 -20.23 -18.35
N VAL A 28 -13.91 -20.76 -17.22
CA VAL A 28 -13.58 -20.00 -16.00
C VAL A 28 -12.20 -19.31 -16.07
N TRP A 29 -11.37 -19.60 -17.08
CA TRP A 29 -10.04 -18.99 -17.24
C TRP A 29 -10.00 -17.45 -17.13
N PRO A 30 -10.97 -16.67 -17.66
CA PRO A 30 -11.03 -15.22 -17.46
C PRO A 30 -11.07 -14.80 -15.98
N SER A 31 -11.76 -15.58 -15.12
CA SER A 31 -11.83 -15.31 -13.67
C SER A 31 -10.49 -15.55 -12.97
N VAL A 32 -9.70 -16.53 -13.43
CA VAL A 32 -8.33 -16.76 -12.95
C VAL A 32 -7.44 -15.54 -13.26
N ILE A 33 -7.55 -14.98 -14.47
CA ILE A 33 -6.83 -13.77 -14.86
C ILE A 33 -7.23 -12.60 -13.96
N ALA A 34 -8.54 -12.37 -13.75
CA ALA A 34 -9.03 -11.30 -12.89
C ALA A 34 -8.53 -11.44 -11.44
N ALA A 35 -8.60 -12.64 -10.86
CA ALA A 35 -8.11 -12.93 -9.52
C ALA A 35 -6.59 -12.74 -9.40
N THR A 36 -5.84 -13.08 -10.46
CA THR A 36 -4.38 -12.85 -10.53
C THR A 36 -4.06 -11.36 -10.52
N LEU A 37 -4.77 -10.56 -11.33
CA LEU A 37 -4.59 -9.11 -11.39
C LEU A 37 -4.91 -8.44 -10.05
N LEU A 38 -5.96 -8.90 -9.36
CA LEU A 38 -6.30 -8.43 -8.02
C LEU A 38 -5.17 -8.71 -7.02
N LEU A 39 -4.68 -9.95 -6.96
CA LEU A 39 -3.57 -10.32 -6.07
C LEU A 39 -2.30 -9.54 -6.40
N ALA A 40 -1.98 -9.39 -7.68
CA ALA A 40 -0.85 -8.60 -8.14
C ALA A 40 -0.98 -7.13 -7.70
N GLY A 41 -2.18 -6.54 -7.81
CA GLY A 41 -2.47 -5.19 -7.33
C GLY A 41 -2.22 -5.03 -5.83
N ILE A 42 -2.74 -5.94 -5.00
CA ILE A 42 -2.56 -5.91 -3.53
C ILE A 42 -1.07 -6.05 -3.16
N VAL A 43 -0.35 -6.95 -3.82
CA VAL A 43 1.10 -7.15 -3.58
C VAL A 43 1.93 -5.97 -4.08
N PHE A 44 1.55 -5.37 -5.21
CA PHE A 44 2.22 -4.19 -5.76
C PHE A 44 2.00 -2.96 -4.86
N GLU A 45 0.78 -2.76 -4.39
CA GLU A 45 0.42 -1.72 -3.43
C GLU A 45 1.29 -1.84 -2.16
N ARG A 46 1.50 -3.06 -1.65
CA ARG A 46 2.41 -3.31 -0.51
C ARG A 46 3.82 -2.80 -0.78
N ARG A 47 4.39 -3.04 -1.98
CA ARG A 47 5.73 -2.56 -2.33
C ARG A 47 5.77 -1.04 -2.42
N ARG A 48 4.76 -0.42 -3.01
CA ARG A 48 4.71 1.04 -3.21
C ARG A 48 4.49 1.81 -1.91
N TYR A 49 3.58 1.35 -1.03
CA TYR A 49 3.34 1.97 0.28
C TYR A 49 4.49 1.67 1.26
N GLY A 50 5.06 0.45 1.25
CA GLY A 50 6.21 0.12 2.09
C GLY A 50 7.46 0.95 1.78
N ALA A 51 7.71 1.26 0.50
CA ALA A 51 8.80 2.13 0.07
C ALA A 51 8.56 3.62 0.40
N SER A 52 7.30 4.05 0.48
CA SER A 52 6.95 5.39 0.96
C SER A 52 7.31 5.59 2.43
N GLN A 53 7.25 4.55 3.26
CA GLN A 53 7.39 4.67 4.72
C GLN A 53 8.77 5.09 5.23
N ALA A 54 9.81 5.05 4.39
CA ALA A 54 11.13 5.54 4.80
C ALA A 54 11.19 7.07 4.81
N LYS A 55 11.97 7.61 5.76
CA LYS A 55 12.34 9.03 5.82
C LYS A 55 12.71 9.51 4.41
N PRO A 56 12.12 10.60 3.90
CA PRO A 56 12.45 11.09 2.58
C PRO A 56 13.95 11.39 2.51
N THR A 57 14.63 10.76 1.54
CA THR A 57 16.07 10.92 1.28
C THR A 57 16.26 11.70 -0.02
N GLY A 58 17.10 12.73 0.01
CA GLY A 58 17.44 13.53 -1.17
C GLY A 58 17.35 15.04 -0.91
N SER A 59 18.18 15.82 -1.60
CA SER A 59 18.31 17.27 -1.41
C SER A 59 17.07 18.07 -1.80
N ALA A 60 16.15 17.50 -2.58
CA ALA A 60 14.89 18.14 -2.97
C ALA A 60 13.81 18.11 -1.87
N TRP A 61 14.00 17.28 -0.83
CA TRP A 61 13.06 17.16 0.28
C TRP A 61 13.39 18.16 1.38
N ARG A 62 12.43 19.01 1.74
CA ARG A 62 12.54 19.99 2.83
C ARG A 62 11.49 19.71 3.90
N GLU A 63 11.91 19.72 5.16
CA GLU A 63 11.00 19.71 6.30
C GLU A 63 10.23 21.05 6.36
N THR A 64 8.91 20.99 6.49
CA THR A 64 8.09 22.20 6.71
C THR A 64 7.83 22.39 8.20
N SER A 65 7.36 23.57 8.59
CA SER A 65 6.95 23.85 9.97
C SER A 65 5.62 23.19 10.36
N GLU A 66 4.92 22.56 9.42
CA GLU A 66 3.62 21.95 9.64
C GLU A 66 3.75 20.62 10.41
N ARG A 67 3.00 20.52 11.51
CA ARG A 67 2.92 19.33 12.35
C ARG A 67 1.46 18.99 12.64
N PHE A 68 1.11 17.72 12.52
CA PHE A 68 -0.24 17.22 12.72
C PHE A 68 -0.20 15.99 13.63
N VAL A 69 -1.33 15.65 14.24
CA VAL A 69 -1.50 14.32 14.84
C VAL A 69 -2.17 13.46 13.78
N ASP A 70 -1.56 12.33 13.47
CA ASP A 70 -2.16 11.35 12.56
C ASP A 70 -3.28 10.59 13.26
N ASP A 71 -4.50 10.66 12.74
CA ASP A 71 -5.70 10.08 13.36
C ASP A 71 -5.64 8.55 13.44
N GLY A 72 -4.92 7.90 12.51
CA GLY A 72 -4.76 6.45 12.47
C GLY A 72 -3.84 5.90 13.55
N SER A 73 -2.73 6.59 13.83
CA SER A 73 -1.68 6.15 14.76
C SER A 73 -1.64 6.93 16.08
N GLY A 74 -2.33 8.07 16.16
CA GLY A 74 -2.29 9.01 17.30
C GLY A 74 -0.93 9.70 17.50
N ARG A 75 -0.04 9.63 16.51
CA ARG A 75 1.34 10.14 16.63
C ARG A 75 1.50 11.52 15.98
N PRO A 76 2.35 12.39 16.56
CA PRO A 76 2.71 13.64 15.90
C PRO A 76 3.53 13.34 14.65
N VAL A 77 3.20 13.97 13.54
CA VAL A 77 3.87 13.79 12.24
C VAL A 77 4.24 15.15 11.69
N THR A 78 5.42 15.22 11.07
CA THR A 78 5.95 16.42 10.43
C THR A 78 5.82 16.27 8.93
N VAL A 79 5.40 17.35 8.26
CA VAL A 79 5.26 17.36 6.80
C VAL A 79 6.60 17.67 6.15
N TRP A 80 6.95 16.87 5.15
CA TRP A 80 8.06 17.09 4.24
C TRP A 80 7.51 17.39 2.86
N TYR A 81 8.13 18.35 2.17
CA TYR A 81 7.76 18.77 0.82
C TYR A 81 8.92 18.55 -0.14
N ASN A 82 8.63 18.05 -1.34
CA ASN A 82 9.61 17.90 -2.40
C ASN A 82 9.49 19.07 -3.40
N ASP A 83 10.50 19.95 -3.43
CA ASP A 83 10.49 21.14 -4.30
C ASP A 83 10.51 20.78 -5.80
N ALA A 84 11.05 19.62 -6.17
CA ALA A 84 11.19 19.20 -7.56
C ALA A 84 9.92 18.56 -8.13
N THR A 85 9.12 17.88 -7.30
CA THR A 85 7.94 17.12 -7.75
C THR A 85 6.62 17.64 -7.19
N GLY A 86 6.65 18.47 -6.15
CA GLY A 86 5.46 18.90 -5.42
C GLY A 86 4.89 17.84 -4.47
N GLU A 87 5.55 16.69 -4.29
CA GLU A 87 5.10 15.63 -3.39
C GLU A 87 5.13 16.07 -1.91
N ARG A 88 4.16 15.59 -1.12
CA ARG A 88 4.11 15.78 0.34
C ARG A 88 4.22 14.43 1.04
N ARG A 89 4.99 14.40 2.13
CA ARG A 89 5.23 13.20 2.92
C ARG A 89 5.08 13.48 4.41
N TYR A 90 4.32 12.65 5.12
CA TYR A 90 4.11 12.78 6.56
C TYR A 90 5.05 11.83 7.28
N VAL A 91 5.85 12.31 8.23
CA VAL A 91 6.89 11.49 8.88
C VAL A 91 6.80 11.65 10.40
N ASP A 92 6.77 10.54 11.12
CA ASP A 92 6.79 10.49 12.58
C ASP A 92 8.19 10.86 13.14
N PRO A 93 8.35 11.05 14.46
CA PRO A 93 9.63 11.46 15.05
C PRO A 93 10.73 10.41 14.90
N LYS A 94 10.37 9.16 14.57
CA LYS A 94 11.32 8.06 14.31
C LYS A 94 11.75 8.01 12.84
N GLY A 95 11.23 8.90 11.99
CA GLY A 95 11.56 8.94 10.58
C GLY A 95 10.70 8.03 9.72
N ASN A 96 9.61 7.48 10.24
CA ASN A 96 8.72 6.59 9.49
C ASN A 96 7.44 7.32 9.09
N GLN A 97 6.86 6.99 7.94
CA GLN A 97 5.50 7.47 7.69
C GLN A 97 4.52 6.82 8.67
N PRO A 98 3.62 7.59 9.32
CA PRO A 98 2.51 7.05 10.09
C PRO A 98 1.57 6.23 9.17
N LEU A 99 0.79 5.33 9.77
CA LEU A 99 -0.08 4.38 9.05
C LEU A 99 -1.51 4.90 8.91
#